data_AF-A0A126G1R9-F1
#
_entry.id   AF-A0A126G1R9-F1
#
_cell.length_a   1.000
_cell.length_b   1.000
_cell.length_c   1.000
_cell.angle_alpha   90.00
_cell.angle_beta   90.00
_cell.angle_gamma   90.00
#
_symmetry.space_group_name_H-M   'P 1'
#
loop_
_entity.id
_entity.type
_entity.pdbx_description
1 polymer ?
#
loop_
_entity_poly.entity_id
_entity_poly.type
_entity_poly.pdbx_seq_one_letter_code
_entity_poly.pdbx_strand_id
1 'polypeptide(L)'
;MTTILGIHLVLLGIGAFLLVIKSLFIGGVYDTWAPGGGDVRFVSNPTLNPLVIFGYVLKSPFGGDGWIVSVNNMEDLVGGHVWIGIICIAGGIWHILTKPFAWARRAFVWSGEAYLSYSLGALSLMGLTASNFVWYNNTAYPSEFYGPTGPEASQAQAFTFLVRDQRLGANVASSQGPTGLGKYLMRSPSGEIIFGGETMRFWDLRAPWVEPLRGPNGLDLNKIKNDIQPWQERRAAEYMTHAPLGSLNSVGGVATEINSVNYVSPRSWLTTSHFFLGFFLFIGHLWHAGRARAAAAGFEKGINRENEPVLSMRPLD
;
A
#
# COMPACT_ATOMS: atom_id res chain seq x y z
N MET A 1 6.23 32.83 -1.31
CA MET A 1 5.94 31.41 -0.97
C MET A 1 5.47 30.61 -2.18
N THR A 2 4.42 31.02 -2.91
CA THR A 2 3.90 30.24 -4.05
C THR A 2 4.90 30.01 -5.19
N THR A 3 5.77 30.97 -5.50
CA THR A 3 6.83 30.78 -6.50
C THR A 3 7.80 29.64 -6.13
N ILE A 4 8.23 29.56 -4.87
CA ILE A 4 9.13 28.49 -4.39
C ILE A 4 8.42 27.14 -4.45
N LEU A 5 7.16 27.07 -3.99
CA LEU A 5 6.33 25.87 -4.13
C LEU A 5 6.24 25.43 -5.60
N GLY A 6 6.00 26.38 -6.50
CA GLY A 6 5.85 26.08 -7.91
C GLY A 6 7.12 25.55 -8.56
N ILE A 7 8.30 26.08 -8.19
CA ILE A 7 9.60 25.53 -8.62
C ILE A 7 9.75 24.08 -8.16
N HIS A 8 9.47 23.79 -6.88
CA HIS A 8 9.57 22.42 -6.37
C HIS A 8 8.58 21.46 -7.04
N LEU A 9 7.35 21.90 -7.33
CA LEU A 9 6.38 21.09 -8.06
C LEU A 9 6.85 20.74 -9.48
N VAL A 10 7.45 21.68 -10.20
CA VAL A 10 8.05 21.39 -11.52
C VAL A 10 9.16 20.34 -11.38
N LEU A 11 10.05 20.49 -10.38
CA LEU A 11 11.12 19.52 -10.13
C LEU A 11 10.58 18.12 -9.79
N LEU A 12 9.53 18.03 -8.96
CA LEU A 12 8.87 16.75 -8.65
C LEU A 12 8.23 16.13 -9.91
N GLY A 13 7.61 16.94 -10.75
CA GLY A 13 7.03 16.47 -12.01
C GLY A 13 8.07 15.93 -12.98
N ILE A 14 9.24 16.57 -13.06
CA ILE A 14 10.40 16.03 -13.79
C ILE A 14 10.83 14.68 -13.19
N GLY A 15 10.90 14.56 -11.87
CA GLY A 15 11.20 13.30 -11.18
C GLY A 15 10.23 12.17 -11.55
N ALA A 16 8.92 12.45 -11.62
CA ALA A 16 7.92 11.47 -12.07
C ALA A 16 8.16 11.04 -13.53
N PHE A 17 8.50 11.98 -14.41
CA PHE A 17 8.83 11.66 -15.79
C PHE A 17 10.13 10.86 -15.95
N LEU A 18 11.10 10.98 -15.03
CA LEU A 18 12.29 10.11 -15.06
C LEU A 18 11.92 8.63 -14.92
N LEU A 19 10.95 8.29 -14.06
CA LEU A 19 10.43 6.92 -13.97
C LEU A 19 9.74 6.49 -15.26
N VAL A 20 8.93 7.37 -15.86
CA VAL A 20 8.28 7.10 -17.15
C VAL A 20 9.33 6.83 -18.23
N ILE A 21 10.36 7.67 -18.34
CA ILE A 21 11.44 7.52 -19.31
C ILE A 21 12.20 6.20 -19.09
N LYS A 22 12.51 5.85 -17.83
CA LYS A 22 13.12 4.55 -17.49
C LYS A 22 12.27 3.40 -17.99
N SER A 23 10.96 3.45 -17.73
CA SER A 23 10.02 2.36 -18.03
C SER A 23 9.76 2.18 -19.52
N LEU A 24 9.69 3.27 -20.29
CA LEU A 24 9.36 3.25 -21.72
C LEU A 24 10.60 3.09 -22.61
N PHE A 25 11.74 3.70 -22.22
CA PHE A 25 12.85 3.92 -23.16
C PHE A 25 14.20 3.42 -22.68
N ILE A 26 14.41 3.23 -21.36
CA ILE A 26 15.73 2.89 -20.81
C ILE A 26 15.68 1.58 -20.02
N GLY A 27 15.74 0.44 -20.72
CA GLY A 27 15.86 -0.88 -20.11
C GLY A 27 14.68 -1.34 -19.27
N GLY A 28 13.53 -0.66 -19.30
CA GLY A 28 12.28 -1.13 -18.68
C GLY A 28 12.26 -1.14 -17.15
N VAL A 29 11.29 -1.84 -16.59
CA VAL A 29 11.13 -2.09 -15.14
C VAL A 29 10.83 -3.56 -14.90
N TYR A 30 11.14 -4.05 -13.70
CA TYR A 30 10.80 -5.42 -13.32
C TYR A 30 9.28 -5.55 -13.16
N ASP A 31 8.67 -6.50 -13.88
CA ASP A 31 7.27 -6.85 -13.77
C ASP A 31 7.12 -8.29 -13.28
N THR A 32 6.66 -8.47 -12.04
CA THR A 32 6.35 -9.80 -11.48
C THR A 32 5.23 -10.52 -12.24
N TRP A 33 4.40 -9.76 -12.97
CA TRP A 33 3.27 -10.27 -13.75
C TRP A 33 3.59 -10.56 -15.22
N ALA A 34 4.87 -10.45 -15.61
CA ALA A 34 5.27 -10.76 -16.98
C ALA A 34 4.85 -12.20 -17.36
N PRO A 35 4.27 -12.40 -18.56
CA PRO A 35 3.84 -13.73 -18.99
C PRO A 35 5.01 -14.73 -19.01
N GLY A 36 4.83 -15.86 -18.31
CA GLY A 36 5.88 -16.89 -18.17
C GLY A 36 6.75 -16.76 -16.92
N GLY A 37 6.58 -15.70 -16.14
CA GLY A 37 7.31 -15.44 -14.90
C GLY A 37 7.90 -14.03 -14.88
N GLY A 38 8.14 -13.50 -13.68
CA GLY A 38 8.57 -12.11 -13.51
C GLY A 38 9.90 -11.80 -14.20
N ASP A 39 9.92 -10.74 -15.00
CA ASP A 39 11.08 -10.31 -15.80
C ASP A 39 11.10 -8.79 -15.99
N VAL A 40 12.24 -8.25 -16.40
CA VAL A 40 12.37 -6.85 -16.79
C VAL A 40 11.76 -6.65 -18.17
N ARG A 41 10.81 -5.71 -18.29
CA ARG A 41 10.20 -5.37 -19.57
C ARG A 41 9.99 -3.87 -19.75
N PHE A 42 9.91 -3.47 -21.01
CA PHE A 42 9.44 -2.14 -21.37
C PHE A 42 7.91 -2.04 -21.18
N VAL A 43 7.45 -0.87 -20.75
CA VAL A 43 6.02 -0.55 -20.61
C VAL A 43 5.61 0.29 -21.82
N SER A 44 5.40 -0.37 -22.95
CA SER A 44 5.18 0.31 -24.25
C SER A 44 3.82 1.01 -24.37
N ASN A 45 2.83 0.59 -23.59
CA ASN A 45 1.45 1.11 -23.65
C ASN A 45 0.97 1.54 -22.26
N PRO A 46 1.52 2.61 -21.65
CA PRO A 46 1.07 3.07 -20.35
C PRO A 46 -0.40 3.50 -20.39
N THR A 47 -1.15 3.23 -19.32
CA THR A 47 -2.58 3.57 -19.24
C THR A 47 -2.75 5.09 -19.09
N LEU A 48 -3.24 5.74 -20.15
CA LEU A 48 -3.53 7.19 -20.12
C LEU A 48 -5.01 7.51 -19.90
N ASN A 49 -5.89 6.50 -19.91
CA ASN A 49 -7.32 6.71 -19.69
C ASN A 49 -7.58 7.26 -18.27
N PRO A 50 -8.08 8.51 -18.13
CA PRO A 50 -8.26 9.14 -16.83
C PRO A 50 -9.29 8.41 -15.95
N LEU A 51 -10.27 7.71 -16.54
CA LEU A 51 -11.26 6.96 -15.79
C LEU A 51 -10.62 5.80 -15.01
N VAL A 52 -9.58 5.17 -15.57
CA VAL A 52 -8.82 4.12 -14.87
C VAL A 52 -7.93 4.75 -13.81
N ILE A 53 -7.11 5.74 -14.20
CA ILE A 53 -6.10 6.35 -13.31
C ILE A 53 -6.75 7.03 -12.09
N PHE A 54 -7.73 7.90 -12.31
CA PHE A 54 -8.43 8.56 -11.19
C PHE A 54 -9.46 7.64 -10.53
N GLY A 55 -9.88 6.56 -11.20
CA GLY A 55 -10.70 5.51 -10.60
C GLY A 55 -10.04 4.90 -9.36
N TYR A 56 -8.72 4.66 -9.38
CA TYR A 56 -7.98 4.19 -8.21
C TYR A 56 -8.09 5.11 -6.99
N VAL A 57 -8.08 6.43 -7.21
CA VAL A 57 -8.16 7.43 -6.12
C VAL A 57 -9.52 7.40 -5.43
N LEU A 58 -10.57 7.00 -6.15
CA LEU A 58 -11.96 6.95 -5.67
C LEU A 58 -12.37 5.57 -5.14
N LYS A 59 -11.51 4.55 -5.27
CA LYS A 59 -11.78 3.22 -4.71
C LYS A 59 -11.87 3.26 -3.19
N SER A 60 -12.68 2.35 -2.65
CA SER A 60 -12.75 2.09 -1.22
C SER A 60 -11.39 1.64 -0.68
N PRO A 61 -10.97 2.08 0.52
CA PRO A 61 -9.74 1.59 1.16
C PRO A 61 -9.93 0.23 1.88
N PHE A 62 -11.14 -0.34 1.87
CA PHE A 62 -11.44 -1.61 2.54
C PHE A 62 -11.04 -2.83 1.69
N GLY A 63 -11.16 -4.03 2.28
CA GLY A 63 -10.88 -5.31 1.62
C GLY A 63 -11.64 -5.48 0.30
N GLY A 64 -11.03 -6.21 -0.64
CA GLY A 64 -11.50 -6.35 -2.02
C GLY A 64 -11.17 -5.17 -2.96
N ASP A 65 -11.16 -3.92 -2.47
CA ASP A 65 -10.93 -2.72 -3.29
C ASP A 65 -9.52 -2.13 -3.14
N GLY A 66 -9.08 -1.83 -1.92
CA GLY A 66 -7.70 -1.45 -1.59
C GLY A 66 -7.18 -0.11 -2.12
N TRP A 67 -8.04 0.88 -2.43
CA TRP A 67 -7.64 2.22 -2.88
C TRP A 67 -6.51 2.19 -3.95
N ILE A 68 -5.53 3.11 -3.90
CA ILE A 68 -4.37 3.13 -4.80
C ILE A 68 -3.38 1.98 -4.54
N VAL A 69 -3.45 1.33 -3.38
CA VAL A 69 -2.61 0.16 -3.04
C VAL A 69 -2.96 -1.04 -3.93
N SER A 70 -4.14 -1.02 -4.55
CA SER A 70 -4.62 -2.09 -5.46
C SER A 70 -4.03 -2.07 -6.87
N VAL A 71 -3.16 -1.11 -7.22
CA VAL A 71 -2.52 -1.08 -8.55
C VAL A 71 -1.76 -2.38 -8.80
N ASN A 72 -2.10 -3.09 -9.87
CA ASN A 72 -1.70 -4.49 -10.07
C ASN A 72 -1.06 -4.77 -11.43
N ASN A 73 -0.68 -3.73 -12.18
CA ASN A 73 0.05 -3.84 -13.43
C ASN A 73 0.96 -2.62 -13.64
N MET A 74 1.98 -2.76 -14.49
CA MET A 74 2.95 -1.69 -14.74
C MET A 74 2.39 -0.58 -15.62
N GLU A 75 1.45 -0.88 -16.52
CA GLU A 75 0.82 0.09 -17.42
C GLU A 75 0.09 1.19 -16.64
N ASP A 76 -0.68 0.83 -15.63
CA ASP A 76 -1.39 1.74 -14.73
C ASP A 76 -0.42 2.49 -13.81
N LEU A 77 0.61 1.80 -13.28
CA LEU A 77 1.61 2.43 -12.43
C LEU A 77 2.37 3.52 -13.19
N VAL A 78 2.88 3.21 -14.38
CA VAL A 78 3.62 4.17 -15.22
C VAL A 78 2.69 5.24 -15.78
N GLY A 79 1.49 4.87 -16.22
CA GLY A 79 0.46 5.81 -16.68
C GLY A 79 0.05 6.81 -15.60
N GLY A 80 -0.07 6.36 -14.35
CA GLY A 80 -0.27 7.24 -13.20
C GLY A 80 0.85 8.25 -13.03
N HIS A 81 2.11 7.86 -13.20
CA HIS A 81 3.25 8.78 -13.13
C HIS A 81 3.29 9.78 -14.29
N VAL A 82 2.77 9.43 -15.48
CA VAL A 82 2.56 10.41 -16.56
C VAL A 82 1.59 11.50 -16.09
N TRP A 83 0.44 11.12 -15.53
CA TRP A 83 -0.55 12.07 -15.01
C TRP A 83 0.02 12.92 -13.88
N ILE A 84 0.71 12.32 -12.90
CA ILE A 84 1.35 13.05 -11.80
C ILE A 84 2.42 14.02 -12.32
N GLY A 85 3.24 13.60 -13.29
CA GLY A 85 4.23 14.46 -13.93
C GLY A 85 3.60 15.72 -14.55
N ILE A 86 2.52 15.53 -15.32
CA ILE A 86 1.76 16.64 -15.94
C ILE A 86 1.14 17.55 -14.88
N ILE A 87 0.44 16.98 -13.89
CA ILE A 87 -0.25 17.74 -12.84
C ILE A 87 0.74 18.57 -12.03
N CYS A 88 1.87 17.99 -11.63
CA CYS A 88 2.90 18.69 -10.87
C CYS A 88 3.53 19.84 -11.67
N ILE A 89 3.87 19.63 -12.95
CA ILE A 89 4.45 20.70 -13.78
C ILE A 89 3.41 21.81 -14.02
N ALA A 90 2.19 21.46 -14.42
CA ALA A 90 1.13 22.43 -14.68
C ALA A 90 0.77 23.23 -13.42
N GLY A 91 0.59 22.54 -12.29
CA GLY A 91 0.35 23.17 -10.98
C GLY A 91 1.55 24.02 -10.52
N GLY A 92 2.77 23.60 -10.83
CA GLY A 92 3.98 24.35 -10.54
C GLY A 92 4.06 25.68 -11.30
N ILE A 93 3.84 25.65 -12.61
CA ILE A 93 3.74 26.85 -13.45
C ILE A 93 2.62 27.77 -12.95
N TRP A 94 1.44 27.20 -12.66
CA TRP A 94 0.32 27.95 -12.09
C TRP A 94 0.72 28.69 -10.81
N HIS A 95 1.37 28.03 -9.85
CA HIS A 95 1.80 28.65 -8.59
C HIS A 95 2.92 29.69 -8.74
N ILE A 96 3.76 29.58 -9.78
CA ILE A 96 4.75 30.61 -10.14
C ILE A 96 4.05 31.87 -10.64
N LEU A 97 3.06 31.71 -11.52
CA LEU A 97 2.40 32.81 -12.21
C LEU A 97 1.26 33.47 -11.41
N THR A 98 0.81 32.83 -10.33
CA THR A 98 -0.34 33.30 -9.55
C THR A 98 0.01 33.62 -8.10
N LYS A 99 -0.91 34.33 -7.45
CA LYS A 99 -0.87 34.64 -6.01
C LYS A 99 -2.12 34.06 -5.33
N PRO A 100 -2.07 33.73 -4.03
CA PRO A 100 -3.23 33.18 -3.33
C PRO A 100 -4.48 34.08 -3.45
N PHE A 101 -5.60 33.48 -3.84
CA PHE A 101 -6.87 34.17 -3.92
C PHE A 101 -7.38 34.62 -2.56
N ALA A 102 -8.36 35.54 -2.56
CA ALA A 102 -8.88 36.14 -1.34
C ALA A 102 -9.44 35.12 -0.34
N TRP A 103 -10.13 34.07 -0.82
CA TRP A 103 -10.67 33.01 0.05
C TRP A 103 -9.53 32.21 0.69
N ALA A 104 -8.46 31.88 -0.04
CA ALA A 104 -7.31 31.15 0.48
C ALA A 104 -6.59 31.97 1.55
N ARG A 105 -6.39 33.28 1.30
CA ARG A 105 -5.79 34.20 2.28
C ARG A 105 -6.52 34.22 3.62
N ARG A 106 -7.85 34.06 3.60
CA ARG A 106 -8.69 34.03 4.82
C ARG A 106 -8.73 32.65 5.50
N ALA A 107 -8.45 31.58 4.78
CA ALA A 107 -8.57 30.21 5.30
C ALA A 107 -7.32 29.73 6.05
N PHE A 108 -6.13 30.18 5.64
CA PHE A 108 -4.86 29.68 6.14
C PHE A 108 -4.14 30.66 7.08
N VAL A 109 -3.30 30.11 7.96
CA VAL A 109 -2.29 30.87 8.69
C VAL A 109 -1.04 31.01 7.82
N TRP A 110 -0.50 32.22 7.70
CA TRP A 110 0.61 32.57 6.80
C TRP A 110 1.91 32.78 7.58
N SER A 111 2.42 31.71 8.21
CA SER A 111 3.69 31.73 8.95
C SER A 111 4.55 30.52 8.59
N GLY A 112 5.87 30.61 8.83
CA GLY A 112 6.79 29.51 8.58
C GLY A 112 6.40 28.22 9.31
N GLU A 113 5.99 28.33 10.57
CA GLU A 113 5.54 27.20 11.38
C GLU A 113 4.23 26.60 10.87
N ALA A 114 3.30 27.43 10.37
CA ALA A 114 2.09 26.92 9.75
C ALA A 114 2.42 26.10 8.49
N TYR A 115 3.32 26.59 7.63
CA TYR A 115 3.74 25.85 6.44
C TYR A 115 4.45 24.54 6.77
N LEU A 116 5.29 24.53 7.82
CA LEU A 116 5.86 23.30 8.36
C LEU A 116 4.73 22.33 8.80
N SER A 117 3.73 22.82 9.53
CA SER A 117 2.62 21.99 9.99
C SER A 117 1.84 21.34 8.85
N TYR A 118 1.62 22.05 7.73
CA TYR A 118 0.91 21.50 6.57
C TYR A 118 1.69 20.36 5.93
N SER A 119 3.01 20.55 5.77
CA SER A 119 3.91 19.53 5.23
C SER A 119 4.04 18.31 6.14
N LEU A 120 4.05 18.50 7.47
CA LEU A 120 4.05 17.38 8.43
C LEU A 120 2.78 16.53 8.30
N GLY A 121 1.62 17.17 8.14
CA GLY A 121 0.35 16.47 7.90
C GLY A 121 0.37 15.67 6.59
N ALA A 122 0.88 16.25 5.51
CA ALA A 122 1.04 15.56 4.23
C ALA A 122 2.03 14.38 4.30
N LEU A 123 3.19 14.56 4.95
CA LEU A 123 4.19 13.50 5.15
C LEU A 123 3.66 12.36 6.03
N SER A 124 2.85 12.67 7.03
CA SER A 124 2.17 11.65 7.84
C SER A 124 1.30 10.74 6.97
N LEU A 125 0.45 11.33 6.13
CA LEU A 125 -0.40 10.58 5.21
C LEU A 125 0.42 9.74 4.23
N MET A 126 1.51 10.29 3.69
CA MET A 126 2.43 9.55 2.80
C MET A 126 3.10 8.38 3.53
N GLY A 127 3.56 8.56 4.78
CA GLY A 127 4.18 7.50 5.57
C GLY A 127 3.23 6.35 5.92
N LEU A 128 2.01 6.69 6.35
CA LEU A 128 0.95 5.69 6.62
C LEU A 128 0.51 4.96 5.34
N THR A 129 0.45 5.68 4.22
CA THR A 129 0.15 5.07 2.91
C THR A 129 1.27 4.13 2.47
N ALA A 130 2.54 4.54 2.59
CA ALA A 130 3.70 3.71 2.26
C ALA A 130 3.76 2.43 3.10
N SER A 131 3.43 2.53 4.39
CA SER A 131 3.30 1.37 5.30
C SER A 131 2.29 0.35 4.78
N ASN A 132 1.10 0.79 4.35
CA ASN A 132 0.10 -0.10 3.75
C ASN A 132 0.54 -0.63 2.38
N PHE A 133 1.18 0.21 1.56
CA PHE A 133 1.61 -0.16 0.20
C PHE A 133 2.59 -1.32 0.21
N VAL A 134 3.64 -1.23 1.04
CA VAL A 134 4.65 -2.30 1.15
C VAL A 134 4.11 -3.58 1.80
N TRP A 135 3.10 -3.46 2.66
CA TRP A 135 2.49 -4.61 3.32
C TRP A 135 1.62 -5.46 2.37
N TYR A 136 0.87 -4.81 1.46
CA TYR A 136 -0.13 -5.50 0.62
C TYR A 136 0.24 -5.61 -0.85
N ASN A 137 0.90 -4.61 -1.43
CA ASN A 137 1.12 -4.60 -2.87
C ASN A 137 2.34 -5.47 -3.23
N ASN A 138 2.15 -6.42 -4.14
CA ASN A 138 3.22 -7.26 -4.69
C ASN A 138 3.63 -6.86 -6.12
N THR A 139 3.11 -5.75 -6.63
CA THR A 139 3.38 -5.25 -7.99
C THR A 139 4.51 -4.22 -7.99
N ALA A 140 4.36 -3.13 -7.24
CA ALA A 140 5.40 -2.13 -6.99
C ALA A 140 6.45 -2.61 -5.98
N TYR A 141 6.10 -3.60 -5.15
CA TYR A 141 7.03 -4.31 -4.26
C TYR A 141 7.02 -5.81 -4.61
N PRO A 142 7.71 -6.23 -5.68
CA PRO A 142 7.75 -7.63 -6.10
C PRO A 142 8.19 -8.56 -4.98
N SER A 143 7.45 -9.65 -4.77
CA SER A 143 7.76 -10.61 -3.71
C SER A 143 9.07 -11.37 -3.96
N GLU A 144 9.60 -11.33 -5.19
CA GLU A 144 10.96 -11.78 -5.51
C GLU A 144 12.05 -10.98 -4.78
N PHE A 145 11.82 -9.71 -4.49
CA PHE A 145 12.81 -8.83 -3.84
C PHE A 145 12.50 -8.60 -2.36
N TYR A 146 11.22 -8.50 -2.01
CA TYR A 146 10.78 -8.13 -0.66
C TYR A 146 10.29 -9.31 0.18
N GLY A 147 10.26 -10.52 -0.40
CA GLY A 147 9.58 -11.68 0.19
C GLY A 147 8.06 -11.59 0.05
N PRO A 148 7.32 -12.63 0.46
CA PRO A 148 5.87 -12.65 0.37
C PRO A 148 5.22 -11.61 1.29
N THR A 149 4.06 -11.11 0.89
CA THR A 149 3.17 -10.40 1.82
C THR A 149 2.62 -11.37 2.88
N GLY A 150 2.05 -10.83 3.97
CA GLY A 150 1.34 -11.67 4.96
C GLY A 150 0.21 -12.50 4.35
N PRO A 151 -0.71 -11.90 3.58
CA PRO A 151 -1.72 -12.63 2.81
C PRO A 151 -1.13 -13.69 1.88
N GLU A 152 -0.04 -13.37 1.19
CA GLU A 152 0.63 -14.28 0.25
C GLU A 152 1.22 -15.51 0.93
N ALA A 153 1.94 -15.34 2.04
CA ALA A 153 2.51 -16.46 2.79
C ALA A 153 1.42 -17.37 3.38
N SER A 154 0.31 -16.80 3.85
CA SER A 154 -0.82 -17.56 4.39
C SER A 154 -1.53 -18.39 3.32
N GLN A 155 -1.76 -17.82 2.13
CA GLN A 155 -2.36 -18.55 1.01
C GLN A 155 -1.40 -19.61 0.46
N ALA A 156 -0.09 -19.31 0.44
CA ALA A 156 0.95 -20.25 0.06
C ALA A 156 1.01 -21.49 0.99
N GLN A 157 0.77 -21.31 2.30
CA GLN A 157 0.63 -22.41 3.25
C GLN A 157 -0.55 -23.33 2.89
N ALA A 158 -1.73 -22.75 2.64
CA ALA A 158 -2.92 -23.52 2.28
C ALA A 158 -2.71 -24.28 0.96
N PHE A 159 -2.11 -23.64 -0.03
CA PHE A 159 -1.76 -24.26 -1.30
C PHE A 159 -0.79 -25.43 -1.13
N THR A 160 0.29 -25.25 -0.36
CA THR A 160 1.30 -26.29 -0.10
C THR A 160 0.67 -27.57 0.45
N PHE A 161 -0.19 -27.45 1.46
CA PHE A 161 -0.85 -28.62 2.05
C PHE A 161 -1.93 -29.22 1.16
N LEU A 162 -2.66 -28.38 0.40
CA LEU A 162 -3.61 -28.86 -0.60
C LEU A 162 -2.89 -29.77 -1.61
N VAL A 163 -1.77 -29.31 -2.18
CA VAL A 163 -0.99 -30.09 -3.17
C VAL A 163 -0.49 -31.39 -2.55
N ARG A 164 0.10 -31.33 -1.35
CA ARG A 164 0.61 -32.51 -0.65
C ARG A 164 -0.49 -33.54 -0.46
N ASP A 165 -1.64 -33.14 0.08
CA ASP A 165 -2.70 -34.07 0.43
C ASP A 165 -3.42 -34.61 -0.81
N GLN A 166 -3.56 -33.81 -1.87
CA GLN A 166 -4.05 -34.28 -3.16
C GLN A 166 -3.14 -35.37 -3.76
N ARG A 167 -1.81 -35.21 -3.66
CA ARG A 167 -0.84 -36.24 -4.10
C ARG A 167 -0.91 -37.51 -3.27
N LEU A 168 -1.29 -37.41 -2.00
CA LEU A 168 -1.58 -38.56 -1.14
C LEU A 168 -2.95 -39.20 -1.41
N GLY A 169 -3.70 -38.71 -2.40
CA GLY A 169 -4.99 -39.26 -2.83
C GLY A 169 -6.21 -38.61 -2.17
N ALA A 170 -6.05 -37.52 -1.43
CA ALA A 170 -7.19 -36.81 -0.85
C ALA A 170 -8.01 -36.10 -1.94
N ASN A 171 -9.34 -36.25 -1.89
CA ASN A 171 -10.24 -35.42 -2.70
C ASN A 171 -10.43 -34.06 -2.02
N VAL A 172 -9.62 -33.09 -2.41
CA VAL A 172 -9.55 -31.77 -1.75
C VAL A 172 -10.86 -30.97 -1.84
N ALA A 173 -11.70 -31.22 -2.84
CA ALA A 173 -12.98 -30.54 -3.03
C ALA A 173 -14.08 -31.03 -2.08
N SER A 174 -14.07 -32.32 -1.76
CA SER A 174 -15.09 -32.95 -0.89
C SER A 174 -14.58 -33.21 0.53
N SER A 175 -13.38 -32.75 0.85
CA SER A 175 -12.78 -32.91 2.18
C SER A 175 -13.38 -31.91 3.17
N GLN A 176 -14.30 -32.40 4.01
CA GLN A 176 -14.86 -31.60 5.10
C GLN A 176 -13.85 -31.43 6.24
N GLY A 177 -13.71 -30.20 6.72
CA GLY A 177 -12.94 -29.86 7.91
C GLY A 177 -13.77 -30.02 9.20
N PRO A 178 -13.13 -29.90 10.38
CA PRO A 178 -13.81 -30.14 11.67
C PRO A 178 -14.99 -29.22 11.97
N THR A 179 -15.03 -28.02 11.37
CA THR A 179 -16.10 -27.02 11.57
C THR A 179 -17.29 -27.24 10.65
N GLY A 180 -17.24 -28.24 9.77
CA GLY A 180 -18.23 -28.48 8.73
C GLY A 180 -17.96 -27.72 7.41
N LEU A 181 -17.07 -26.72 7.41
CA LEU A 181 -16.57 -26.07 6.20
C LEU A 181 -15.58 -26.98 5.45
N GLY A 182 -15.31 -26.69 4.17
CA GLY A 182 -14.29 -27.42 3.43
C GLY A 182 -12.89 -27.17 3.99
N LYS A 183 -12.10 -28.24 4.14
CA LYS A 183 -10.75 -28.19 4.72
C LYS A 183 -9.79 -27.37 3.84
N TYR A 184 -9.82 -27.59 2.52
CA TYR A 184 -8.89 -26.95 1.58
C TYR A 184 -9.55 -25.86 0.75
N LEU A 185 -10.81 -26.05 0.36
CA LEU A 185 -11.57 -25.13 -0.48
C LEU A 185 -12.91 -24.82 0.16
N MET A 186 -13.33 -23.56 0.10
CA MET A 186 -14.65 -23.10 0.56
C MET A 186 -15.13 -21.93 -0.31
N ARG A 187 -16.26 -21.30 0.05
CA ARG A 187 -16.77 -20.13 -0.65
C ARG A 187 -16.48 -18.85 0.12
N SER A 188 -16.15 -17.79 -0.61
CA SER A 188 -16.20 -16.42 -0.11
C SER A 188 -17.64 -16.02 0.24
N PRO A 189 -17.86 -14.88 0.93
CA PRO A 189 -19.20 -14.33 1.13
C PRO A 189 -19.98 -14.05 -0.17
N SER A 190 -19.29 -13.78 -1.28
CA SER A 190 -19.88 -13.54 -2.61
C SER A 190 -19.93 -14.78 -3.51
N GLY A 191 -19.44 -15.93 -3.03
CA GLY A 191 -19.61 -17.23 -3.67
C GLY A 191 -18.42 -17.75 -4.48
N GLU A 192 -17.34 -16.98 -4.65
CA GLU A 192 -16.10 -17.46 -5.28
C GLU A 192 -15.46 -18.61 -4.50
N ILE A 193 -14.82 -19.54 -5.20
CA ILE A 193 -14.03 -20.60 -4.57
C ILE A 193 -12.70 -20.02 -4.06
N ILE A 194 -12.41 -20.23 -2.78
CA ILE A 194 -11.25 -19.70 -2.06
C ILE A 194 -10.60 -20.82 -1.24
N PHE A 195 -9.37 -20.60 -0.76
CA PHE A 195 -8.76 -21.53 0.19
C PHE A 195 -9.48 -21.52 1.55
N GLY A 196 -9.54 -22.69 2.19
CA GLY A 196 -10.16 -22.91 3.49
C GLY A 196 -9.28 -22.56 4.69
N GLY A 197 -9.82 -22.74 5.89
CA GLY A 197 -9.12 -22.41 7.15
C GLY A 197 -9.01 -20.91 7.40
N GLU A 198 -8.09 -20.49 8.26
CA GLU A 198 -7.96 -19.08 8.66
C GLU A 198 -7.59 -18.14 7.50
N THR A 199 -6.98 -18.68 6.43
CA THR A 199 -6.63 -17.91 5.25
C THR A 199 -7.85 -17.48 4.43
N MET A 200 -9.07 -17.89 4.81
CA MET A 200 -10.31 -17.38 4.21
C MET A 200 -10.38 -15.84 4.22
N ARG A 201 -9.72 -15.18 5.19
CA ARG A 201 -9.64 -13.72 5.29
C ARG A 201 -8.75 -13.06 4.21
N PHE A 202 -7.93 -13.85 3.51
CA PHE A 202 -6.94 -13.38 2.53
C PHE A 202 -7.30 -13.77 1.09
N TRP A 203 -8.58 -14.06 0.84
CA TRP A 203 -9.06 -14.50 -0.47
C TRP A 203 -8.93 -13.44 -1.59
N ASP A 204 -8.79 -12.17 -1.21
CA ASP A 204 -8.52 -11.03 -2.10
C ASP A 204 -7.10 -11.06 -2.69
N LEU A 205 -6.19 -11.90 -2.14
CA LEU A 205 -4.83 -12.03 -2.67
C LEU A 205 -4.87 -12.39 -4.16
N ARG A 206 -4.09 -11.63 -4.93
CA ARG A 206 -3.71 -11.94 -6.30
C ARG A 206 -2.19 -12.06 -6.37
N ALA A 207 -1.68 -13.16 -6.94
CA ALA A 207 -0.24 -13.34 -7.12
C ALA A 207 0.05 -14.17 -8.38
N PRO A 208 1.15 -13.91 -9.11
CA PRO A 208 1.44 -14.56 -10.39
C PRO A 208 1.55 -16.09 -10.30
N TRP A 209 1.90 -16.62 -9.12
CA TRP A 209 1.99 -18.07 -8.89
C TRP A 209 0.63 -18.75 -8.66
N VAL A 210 -0.42 -18.01 -8.28
CA VAL A 210 -1.75 -18.59 -8.00
C VAL A 210 -2.78 -18.25 -9.08
N GLU A 211 -2.63 -17.12 -9.77
CA GLU A 211 -3.55 -16.70 -10.84
C GLU A 211 -3.81 -17.73 -11.94
N PRO A 212 -2.83 -18.53 -12.41
CA PRO A 212 -3.09 -19.57 -13.39
C PRO A 212 -4.18 -20.56 -12.98
N LEU A 213 -4.35 -20.79 -11.67
CA LEU A 213 -5.33 -21.72 -11.08
C LEU A 213 -6.70 -21.08 -10.83
N ARG A 214 -6.85 -19.78 -11.11
CA ARG A 214 -8.12 -19.06 -10.96
C ARG A 214 -8.91 -19.11 -12.28
N GLY A 215 -10.23 -19.17 -12.17
CA GLY A 215 -11.20 -19.06 -13.24
C GLY A 215 -12.26 -17.99 -12.89
N PRO A 216 -13.35 -17.89 -13.68
CA PRO A 216 -14.37 -16.86 -13.48
C PRO A 216 -15.05 -16.89 -12.10
N ASN A 217 -15.07 -18.06 -11.45
CA ASN A 217 -15.74 -18.27 -10.15
C ASN A 217 -14.74 -18.46 -8.99
N GLY A 218 -13.53 -17.92 -9.09
CA GLY A 218 -12.46 -18.14 -8.10
C GLY A 218 -11.56 -19.31 -8.47
N LEU A 219 -10.99 -20.02 -7.49
CA LEU A 219 -10.11 -21.17 -7.73
C LEU A 219 -10.83 -22.27 -8.53
N ASP A 220 -10.20 -22.75 -9.60
CA ASP A 220 -10.76 -23.76 -10.49
C ASP A 220 -10.32 -25.16 -10.09
N LEU A 221 -11.29 -26.04 -9.81
CA LEU A 221 -11.01 -27.39 -9.35
C LEU A 221 -10.33 -28.26 -10.42
N ASN A 222 -10.66 -28.09 -11.69
CA ASN A 222 -10.03 -28.86 -12.76
C ASN A 222 -8.57 -28.45 -12.91
N LYS A 223 -8.28 -27.14 -12.82
CA LYS A 223 -6.89 -26.65 -12.85
C LYS A 223 -6.10 -27.10 -11.63
N ILE A 224 -6.69 -27.05 -10.44
CA ILE A 224 -6.06 -27.54 -9.21
C ILE A 224 -5.70 -29.03 -9.32
N LYS A 225 -6.56 -29.83 -9.97
CA LYS A 225 -6.32 -31.27 -10.14
C LYS A 225 -5.23 -31.57 -11.17
N ASN A 226 -5.17 -30.82 -12.26
CA ASN A 226 -4.43 -31.23 -13.46
C ASN A 226 -3.25 -30.31 -13.83
N ASP A 227 -3.28 -29.05 -13.41
CA ASP A 227 -2.44 -28.00 -14.01
C ASP A 227 -1.41 -27.41 -13.03
N ILE A 228 -1.37 -27.88 -11.78
CA ILE A 228 -0.38 -27.43 -10.80
C ILE A 228 1.03 -27.79 -11.28
N GLN A 229 1.88 -26.77 -11.36
CA GLN A 229 3.24 -26.91 -11.84
C GLN A 229 4.24 -26.99 -10.68
N PRO A 230 5.37 -27.73 -10.84
CA PRO A 230 6.41 -27.79 -9.81
C PRO A 230 6.99 -26.43 -9.40
N TRP A 231 6.97 -25.43 -10.29
CA TRP A 231 7.44 -24.08 -9.95
C TRP A 231 6.48 -23.34 -9.01
N GLN A 232 5.17 -23.58 -9.11
CA GLN A 232 4.17 -23.04 -8.18
C GLN A 232 4.34 -23.66 -6.80
N GLU A 233 4.60 -24.98 -6.75
CA GLU A 233 4.89 -25.69 -5.49
C GLU A 233 6.13 -25.15 -4.80
N ARG A 234 7.24 -24.98 -5.54
CA ARG A 234 8.45 -24.38 -4.98
C ARG A 234 8.22 -22.96 -4.49
N ARG A 235 7.51 -22.15 -5.27
CA ARG A 235 7.21 -20.76 -4.90
C ARG A 235 6.34 -20.67 -3.65
N ALA A 236 5.31 -21.51 -3.55
CA ALA A 236 4.44 -21.53 -2.38
C ALA A 236 5.15 -22.11 -1.14
N ALA A 237 5.97 -23.14 -1.30
CA ALA A 237 6.79 -23.66 -0.19
C ALA A 237 7.74 -22.59 0.34
N GLU A 238 8.44 -21.88 -0.55
CA GLU A 238 9.32 -20.77 -0.22
C GLU A 238 8.56 -19.64 0.51
N TYR A 239 7.39 -19.25 0.00
CA TYR A 239 6.62 -18.16 0.60
C TYR A 239 5.97 -18.52 1.93
N MET A 240 5.56 -19.78 2.11
CA MET A 240 5.09 -20.27 3.40
C MET A 240 6.21 -20.19 4.46
N THR A 241 7.46 -20.55 4.10
CA THR A 241 8.59 -20.59 5.04
C THR A 241 9.26 -19.23 5.25
N HIS A 242 8.95 -18.23 4.42
CA HIS A 242 9.42 -16.85 4.55
C HIS A 242 8.27 -15.87 4.84
N ALA A 243 7.27 -16.34 5.60
CA ALA A 243 6.21 -15.47 6.09
C ALA A 243 6.80 -14.28 6.89
N PRO A 244 6.21 -13.06 6.82
CA PRO A 244 6.77 -11.85 7.42
C PRO A 244 6.60 -11.78 8.95
N LEU A 245 7.00 -12.84 9.66
CA LEU A 245 6.99 -12.98 11.10
C LEU A 245 8.42 -13.22 11.61
N GLY A 246 8.78 -12.51 12.67
CA GLY A 246 10.03 -12.70 13.39
C GLY A 246 10.13 -11.77 14.59
N SER A 247 11.07 -12.06 15.47
CA SER A 247 11.33 -11.27 16.67
C SER A 247 12.19 -10.02 16.37
N LEU A 248 12.24 -9.09 17.32
CA LEU A 248 13.05 -7.87 17.20
C LEU A 248 14.56 -8.16 17.09
N ASN A 249 15.04 -9.26 17.68
CA ASN A 249 16.42 -9.74 17.55
C ASN A 249 16.63 -10.67 16.34
N SER A 250 15.73 -10.60 15.35
CA SER A 250 15.79 -11.29 14.07
C SER A 250 15.67 -12.81 14.11
N VAL A 251 14.97 -13.38 15.09
CA VAL A 251 14.61 -14.81 15.06
C VAL A 251 13.37 -14.96 14.19
N GLY A 252 13.50 -15.62 13.05
CA GLY A 252 12.42 -15.83 12.10
C GLY A 252 11.42 -16.87 12.57
N GLY A 253 10.15 -16.68 12.25
CA GLY A 253 9.07 -17.59 12.62
C GLY A 253 8.09 -16.99 13.63
N VAL A 254 7.31 -17.88 14.25
CA VAL A 254 6.32 -17.49 15.27
C VAL A 254 6.98 -17.09 16.58
N ALA A 255 6.24 -16.44 17.48
CA ALA A 255 6.78 -15.95 18.76
C ALA A 255 7.30 -17.06 19.70
N THR A 256 6.88 -18.31 19.48
CA THR A 256 7.34 -19.49 20.22
C THR A 256 8.43 -20.27 19.50
N GLU A 257 8.96 -19.75 18.40
CA GLU A 257 10.02 -20.40 17.63
C GLU A 257 11.34 -20.39 18.41
N ILE A 258 12.11 -21.47 18.30
CA ILE A 258 13.44 -21.54 18.90
C ILE A 258 14.45 -20.72 18.08
N ASN A 259 15.56 -20.30 18.70
CA ASN A 259 16.64 -19.64 17.99
C ASN A 259 17.26 -20.59 16.95
N SER A 260 17.02 -20.35 15.67
CA SER A 260 17.61 -21.13 14.57
C SER A 260 17.76 -20.30 13.29
N VAL A 261 16.68 -19.67 12.83
CA VAL A 261 16.65 -18.92 11.57
C VAL A 261 16.81 -17.42 11.85
N ASN A 262 17.81 -16.78 11.25
CA ASN A 262 17.99 -15.33 11.34
C ASN A 262 17.24 -14.64 10.20
N TYR A 263 15.99 -14.24 10.43
CA TYR A 263 15.13 -13.66 9.40
C TYR A 263 14.05 -12.74 9.99
N VAL A 264 13.92 -11.55 9.39
CA VAL A 264 12.72 -10.70 9.47
C VAL A 264 12.51 -10.12 8.09
N SER A 265 11.28 -10.24 7.57
CA SER A 265 10.94 -9.75 6.24
C SER A 265 11.23 -8.25 6.09
N PRO A 266 11.81 -7.81 4.95
CA PRO A 266 11.89 -6.40 4.60
C PRO A 266 10.53 -5.69 4.67
N ARG A 267 9.43 -6.40 4.38
CA ARG A 267 8.07 -5.82 4.51
C ARG A 267 7.76 -5.46 5.95
N SER A 268 8.11 -6.30 6.93
CA SER A 268 7.90 -5.99 8.35
C SER A 268 8.72 -4.78 8.79
N TRP A 269 10.00 -4.72 8.41
CA TRP A 269 10.86 -3.56 8.70
C TRP A 269 10.32 -2.26 8.09
N LEU A 270 9.95 -2.28 6.81
CA LEU A 270 9.45 -1.10 6.11
C LEU A 270 8.08 -0.67 6.61
N THR A 271 7.16 -1.61 6.84
CA THR A 271 5.80 -1.34 7.34
C THR A 271 5.86 -0.68 8.72
N THR A 272 6.61 -1.27 9.65
CA THR A 272 6.70 -0.79 11.04
C THR A 272 7.41 0.56 11.11
N SER A 273 8.55 0.72 10.43
CA SER A 273 9.28 1.99 10.41
C SER A 273 8.44 3.14 9.83
N HIS A 274 7.80 2.94 8.67
CA HIS A 274 6.98 3.98 8.05
C HIS A 274 5.71 4.29 8.84
N PHE A 275 5.13 3.30 9.54
CA PHE A 275 4.01 3.54 10.45
C PHE A 275 4.42 4.49 11.58
N PHE A 276 5.51 4.19 12.30
CA PHE A 276 5.96 5.02 13.40
C PHE A 276 6.39 6.42 12.95
N LEU A 277 7.10 6.52 11.83
CA LEU A 277 7.45 7.82 11.24
C LEU A 277 6.18 8.61 10.88
N GLY A 278 5.22 7.99 10.18
CA GLY A 278 3.96 8.61 9.82
C GLY A 278 3.15 9.07 11.03
N PHE A 279 3.09 8.26 12.09
CA PHE A 279 2.43 8.59 13.35
C PHE A 279 3.07 9.80 14.04
N PHE A 280 4.39 9.80 14.24
CA PHE A 280 5.04 10.93 14.92
C PHE A 280 5.01 12.22 14.09
N LEU A 281 5.01 12.11 12.76
CA LEU A 281 4.78 13.27 11.89
C LEU A 281 3.36 13.82 12.04
N PHE A 282 2.35 12.98 12.31
CA PHE A 282 1.00 13.45 12.66
C PHE A 282 0.99 14.20 14.00
N ILE A 283 1.68 13.68 15.01
CA ILE A 283 1.81 14.37 16.29
C ILE A 283 2.51 15.73 16.09
N GLY A 284 3.57 15.77 15.28
CA GLY A 284 4.24 17.02 14.91
C GLY A 284 3.31 18.00 14.16
N HIS A 285 2.45 17.48 13.28
CA HIS A 285 1.42 18.28 12.60
C HIS A 285 0.48 18.94 13.62
N LEU A 286 -0.10 18.17 14.54
CA LEU A 286 -1.02 18.69 15.56
C LEU A 286 -0.34 19.76 16.43
N TRP A 287 0.88 19.47 16.88
CA TRP A 287 1.68 20.38 17.69
C TRP A 287 1.92 21.72 16.98
N HIS A 288 2.50 21.69 15.78
CA HIS A 288 2.88 22.90 15.06
C HIS A 288 1.67 23.65 14.48
N ALA A 289 0.61 22.95 14.06
CA ALA A 289 -0.60 23.62 13.57
C ALA A 289 -1.30 24.38 14.71
N GLY A 290 -1.42 23.76 15.88
CA GLY A 290 -1.98 24.39 17.08
C GLY A 290 -1.14 25.60 17.53
N ARG A 291 0.18 25.42 17.65
CA ARG A 291 1.10 26.49 18.05
C ARG A 291 1.14 27.64 17.05
N ALA A 292 1.16 27.36 15.74
CA ALA A 292 1.15 28.39 14.71
C ALA A 292 -0.13 29.25 14.77
N ARG A 293 -1.28 28.62 15.06
CA ARG A 293 -2.54 29.34 15.23
C ARG A 293 -2.53 30.20 16.50
N ALA A 294 -2.09 29.66 17.62
CA ALA A 294 -1.98 30.41 18.87
C ALA A 294 -1.02 31.61 18.75
N ALA A 295 0.12 31.41 18.06
CA ALA A 295 1.11 32.46 17.83
C ALA A 295 0.60 33.55 16.88
N ALA A 296 -0.12 33.16 15.82
CA ALA A 296 -0.73 34.13 14.91
C ALA A 296 -1.82 34.97 15.59
N ALA A 297 -2.47 34.44 16.62
CA ALA A 297 -3.46 35.15 17.43
C ALA A 297 -2.88 35.81 18.69
N GLY A 298 -1.58 35.64 18.97
CA GLY A 298 -0.83 36.36 20.01
C GLY A 298 -1.02 35.85 21.44
N PHE A 299 -1.40 34.59 21.64
CA PHE A 299 -1.62 34.01 22.98
C PHE A 299 -0.83 32.71 23.23
N GLU A 300 0.18 32.40 22.41
CA GLU A 300 0.99 31.18 22.55
C GLU A 300 1.84 31.13 23.82
N LYS A 301 2.06 32.28 24.47
CA LYS A 301 2.86 32.41 25.70
C LYS A 301 2.03 32.38 26.98
N GLY A 302 0.71 32.19 26.86
CA GLY A 302 -0.21 32.15 27.99
C GLY A 302 -1.30 33.22 27.91
N ILE A 303 -2.23 33.13 28.86
CA ILE A 303 -3.37 34.04 28.98
C ILE A 303 -2.88 35.36 29.61
N ASN A 304 -3.28 36.49 29.03
CA ASN A 304 -3.05 37.78 29.66
C ASN A 304 -4.07 37.96 30.80
N ARG A 305 -3.52 38.16 32.01
CA ARG A 305 -4.27 38.23 33.27
C ARG A 305 -5.21 39.43 33.34
N GLU A 306 -4.95 40.49 32.58
CA GLU A 306 -5.79 41.70 32.53
C GLU A 306 -6.97 41.56 31.57
N ASN A 307 -6.95 40.60 30.65
CA ASN A 307 -7.97 40.44 29.61
C ASN A 307 -8.33 38.97 29.32
N GLU A 308 -8.44 38.16 30.36
CA GLU A 308 -8.81 36.75 30.25
C GLU A 308 -10.17 36.57 29.52
N PRO A 309 -10.20 35.95 28.32
CA PRO A 309 -11.41 35.95 27.49
C PRO A 309 -12.63 35.28 28.15
N VAL A 310 -12.40 34.25 28.96
CA VAL A 310 -13.47 33.49 29.63
C VAL A 310 -14.24 34.37 30.62
N LEU A 311 -13.59 35.34 31.26
CA LEU A 311 -14.24 36.26 32.20
C LEU A 311 -15.23 37.22 31.51
N SER A 312 -15.14 37.38 30.19
CA SER A 312 -16.08 38.18 29.39
C SER A 312 -17.22 37.35 28.77
N MET A 313 -17.22 36.03 28.97
CA MET A 313 -18.28 35.14 28.49
C MET A 313 -19.39 35.01 29.54
N ARG A 314 -20.60 34.67 29.08
CA ARG A 314 -21.68 34.31 30.01
C ARG A 314 -21.35 32.98 30.69
N PRO A 315 -21.67 32.81 31.99
CA PRO A 315 -21.65 31.50 32.63
C PRO A 315 -22.46 30.49 31.82
N LEU A 316 -22.01 29.23 31.85
CA LEU A 316 -22.70 28.15 31.17
C LEU A 316 -24.00 27.76 31.90
N ASP A 317 -24.02 27.97 33.22
CA ASP A 317 -25.11 27.68 34.16
C ASP A 317 -25.36 28.84 35.14
#